data_AF-A0A7C1VZ61-F1
#
_entry.id   AF-A0A7C1VZ61-F1
#
_cell.length_a   1.000
_cell.length_b   1.000
_cell.length_c   1.000
_cell.angle_alpha   90.00
_cell.angle_beta   90.00
_cell.angle_gamma   90.00
#
_symmetry.space_group_name_H-M   'P 1'
#
loop_
_entity.id
_entity.type
_entity.pdbx_description
1 polymer ?
#
loop_
_entity_poly.entity_id
_entity_poly.type
_entity_poly.pdbx_seq_one_letter_code
_entity_poly.pdbx_strand_id
1 'polypeptide(L)' 'VGILIWAKKSGLIDSLRERLNALQREGNFRIASDVYNEALRAVSED' A
#
# COMPACT_ATOMS: atom_id res chain seq x y z
N VAL A 1 2.60 -6.13 1.29
CA VAL A 1 1.27 -5.47 1.24
C VAL A 1 0.56 -5.55 2.58
N GLY A 2 0.30 -6.74 3.15
CA GLY A 2 -0.39 -6.87 4.45
C GLY A 2 0.21 -6.06 5.61
N ILE A 3 1.54 -6.01 5.73
CA ILE A 3 2.19 -5.21 6.78
C ILE A 3 2.01 -3.69 6.60
N LEU A 4 1.90 -3.22 5.35
CA LEU A 4 1.65 -1.80 5.06
C LEU A 4 0.19 -1.43 5.34
N ILE A 5 -0.75 -2.33 5.05
CA ILE A 5 -2.16 -2.18 5.43
C ILE A 5 -2.28 -2.05 6.95
N TRP A 6 -1.62 -2.94 7.70
CA TRP A 6 -1.56 -2.87 9.16
C TRP A 6 -0.96 -1.55 9.63
N ALA A 7 0.19 -1.13 9.09
CA ALA A 7 0.83 0.12 9.46
C ALA A 7 -0.07 1.34 9.25
N LYS A 8 -0.83 1.39 8.14
CA LYS A 8 -1.81 2.47 7.90
C LYS A 8 -2.96 2.43 8.90
N LYS A 9 -3.53 1.25 9.17
CA LYS A 9 -4.61 1.10 10.17
C LYS A 9 -4.16 1.46 11.59
N SER A 10 -2.89 1.27 11.89
CA SER A 10 -2.28 1.66 13.17
C SER A 10 -1.80 3.12 13.22
N GLY A 11 -1.99 3.90 12.14
CA GLY A 11 -1.57 5.30 12.09
C GLY A 11 -0.05 5.52 12.03
N LEU A 12 0.72 4.49 11.67
CA LEU A 12 2.19 4.55 11.60
C LEU A 12 2.69 5.14 10.26
N ILE A 13 1.82 5.17 9.25
CA ILE A 13 2.09 5.79 7.95
C ILE A 13 0.88 6.60 7.51
N ASP A 14 1.14 7.74 6.87
CA ASP A 14 0.08 8.67 6.46
C ASP A 14 -0.62 8.24 5.17
N SER A 15 0.08 7.53 4.27
CA SER A 15 -0.48 7.04 3.01
C SER A 15 0.02 5.65 2.66
N LEU A 16 -0.90 4.71 2.46
CA LEU A 16 -0.57 3.38 1.95
C LEU A 16 -0.12 3.45 0.49
N ARG A 17 -0.81 4.28 -0.32
CA ARG A 17 -0.48 4.56 -1.72
C ARG A 17 0.98 4.94 -1.91
N GLU A 18 1.48 5.91 -1.14
CA GLU A 18 2.87 6.36 -1.27
C GLU A 18 3.87 5.23 -1.00
N ARG A 19 3.61 4.39 0.01
CA ARG A 19 4.49 3.27 0.34
C ARG A 19 4.43 2.16 -0.72
N LEU A 20 3.26 1.86 -1.27
CA LEU A 20 3.13 0.91 -2.37
C LEU A 20 3.83 1.41 -3.64
N ASN A 21 3.72 2.70 -3.94
CA ASN A 21 4.41 3.33 -5.07
C ASN A 21 5.93 3.29 -4.89
N ALA A 22 6.44 3.57 -3.69
CA ALA A 22 7.86 3.47 -3.38
C ALA A 22 8.37 2.03 -3.56
N LEU A 23 7.60 1.02 -3.12
CA LEU A 23 7.96 -0.39 -3.36
C LEU A 23 8.03 -0.74 -4.85
N GLN A 24 7.11 -0.24 -5.68
CA GLN A 24 7.15 -0.49 -7.12
C GLN A 24 8.33 0.23 -7.80
N ARG A 25 8.56 1.51 -7.47
CA ARG A 25 9.54 2.37 -8.14
C ARG A 25 10.97 2.16 -7.67
N GLU A 26 11.17 2.08 -6.36
CA GLU A 26 12.49 2.01 -5.73
C GLU A 26 12.87 0.57 -5.40
N GLY A 27 11.90 -0.22 -4.93
CA GLY A 27 12.12 -1.62 -4.58
C GLY A 27 11.97 -2.59 -5.75
N ASN A 28 11.57 -2.11 -6.94
CA ASN A 28 11.31 -2.89 -8.15
C ASN A 28 10.32 -4.08 -7.92
N PHE A 29 9.42 -3.94 -6.95
CA PHE A 29 8.41 -4.95 -6.65
C PHE A 29 7.31 -4.93 -7.71
N ARG A 30 7.00 -6.10 -8.28
CA ARG A 30 5.80 -6.27 -9.12
C ARG A 30 4.59 -6.52 -8.22
N ILE A 31 3.79 -5.47 -8.02
CA ILE A 31 2.50 -5.56 -7.35
C ILE A 31 1.42 -5.53 -8.44
N ALA A 32 0.63 -6.60 -8.53
CA ALA A 32 -0.49 -6.65 -9.46
C ALA A 32 -1.51 -5.55 -9.15
N SER A 33 -2.13 -4.97 -10.18
CA SER A 33 -3.10 -3.88 -10.03
C SER A 33 -4.26 -4.23 -9.11
N ASP A 34 -4.75 -5.47 -9.17
CA ASP A 34 -5.84 -5.94 -8.31
C ASP A 34 -5.43 -5.94 -6.83
N VAL A 35 -4.21 -6.41 -6.54
CA VAL A 35 -3.65 -6.42 -5.18
C VAL A 35 -3.41 -5.00 -4.68
N TYR A 36 -2.95 -4.11 -5.55
CA TYR A 36 -2.77 -2.70 -5.23
C TYR A 36 -4.10 -2.03 -4.86
N ASN A 37 -5.11 -2.20 -5.71
CA ASN A 37 -6.43 -1.62 -5.51
C ASN A 37 -7.15 -2.19 -4.28
N GLU A 38 -7.07 -3.51 -4.07
CA GLU A 38 -7.64 -4.14 -2.89
C GLU A 38 -6.97 -3.65 -1.60
N ALA A 39 -5.65 -3.44 -1.63
CA ALA A 39 -4.93 -2.90 -0.49
C ALA A 39 -5.35 -1.48 -0.13
N LEU A 40 -5.57 -0.63 -1.14
CA LEU A 40 -6.05 0.74 -0.93
C LEU A 40 -7.49 0.76 -0.38
N ARG A 41 -8.38 -0.05 -0.95
CA ARG A 41 -9.76 -0.21 -0.45
C ARG A 41 -9.80 -0.67 1.01
N ALA A 42 -8.88 -1.57 1.40
CA ALA A 42 -8.81 -2.07 2.77
C ALA A 42 -8.51 -1.00 3.83
N VAL A 43 -8.05 0.19 3.42
CA VAL A 43 -7.74 1.33 4.29
C VAL A 43 -8.50 2.60 3.90
N SER A 44 -9.52 2.49 3.04
CA SER A 44 -10.33 3.61 2.54
C SER A 44 -9.49 4.71 1.84
N GLU A 45 -8.47 4.32 1.09
CA GLU A 45 -7.77 5.18 0.14
C GLU A 45 -8.29 4.91 -1.29
N ASP A 46 -8.59 5.95 -2.08
CA ASP A 46 -9.12 5.88 -3.46
C ASP A 46 -8.13 6.35 -4.52
#